data_AF-A0AA35IEB6-F1
#
_entry.id   AF-A0AA35IEB6-F1
#
_cell.length_a   1.000
_cell.length_b   1.000
_cell.length_c   1.000
_cell.angle_alpha   90.00
_cell.angle_beta   90.00
_cell.angle_gamma   90.00
#
_symmetry.space_group_name_H-M   'P 1'
#
loop_
_entity.id
_entity.type
_entity.pdbx_description
1 polymer ?
#
loop_
_entity_poly.entity_id
_entity_poly.type
_entity_poly.pdbx_seq_one_letter_code
_entity_poly.pdbx_strand_id
1 'polypeptide(L)'
;MSGVERLGLRVSSMINHPIAQQQRWVVIHRLDTDGDREWEEVMGILKETDGIEMEFNEEDASVTLRWEAFSDDDPRAQNEDEFVAIEEPAPF
;
A
#
# COMPACT_ATOMS: atom_id res chain seq x y z
N MET A 1 -12.32 -11.82 7.34
CA MET A 1 -11.23 -10.86 7.12
C MET A 1 -10.62 -10.53 8.47
N SER A 2 -9.33 -10.85 8.64
CA SER A 2 -8.57 -10.55 9.85
C SER A 2 -8.34 -9.03 9.99
N GLY A 3 -7.91 -8.58 11.17
CA GLY A 3 -7.55 -7.18 11.37
C GLY A 3 -6.34 -6.76 10.52
N VAL A 4 -5.35 -7.65 10.38
CA VAL A 4 -4.18 -7.47 9.50
C VAL A 4 -4.60 -7.27 8.04
N GLU A 5 -5.47 -8.15 7.52
CA GLU A 5 -5.94 -8.06 6.14
C GLU A 5 -6.70 -6.74 5.89
N ARG A 6 -7.52 -6.31 6.85
CA ARG A 6 -8.28 -5.06 6.75
C ARG A 6 -7.36 -3.84 6.72
N LEU A 7 -6.37 -3.79 7.62
CA LEU A 7 -5.41 -2.70 7.67
C LEU A 7 -4.55 -2.68 6.39
N GLY A 8 -4.06 -3.84 5.96
CA GLY A 8 -3.30 -3.99 4.71
C GLY A 8 -4.07 -3.49 3.49
N LEU A 9 -5.36 -3.84 3.35
CA LEU A 9 -6.21 -3.33 2.27
C LEU A 9 -6.40 -1.81 2.34
N ARG A 10 -6.58 -1.25 3.55
CA ARG A 10 -6.69 0.21 3.72
C ARG A 10 -5.41 0.90 3.29
N VAL A 11 -4.26 0.43 3.77
CA VAL A 11 -2.94 0.98 3.42
C VAL A 11 -2.69 0.88 1.92
N SER A 12 -2.97 -0.28 1.31
CA SER A 12 -2.86 -0.47 -0.13
C SER A 12 -3.74 0.50 -0.91
N SER A 13 -4.99 0.70 -0.48
CA SER A 13 -5.89 1.68 -1.08
C SER A 13 -5.37 3.12 -0.95
N MET A 14 -4.71 3.46 0.15
CA MET A 14 -4.10 4.79 0.35
C MET A 14 -2.90 4.99 -0.56
N ILE A 15 -2.01 4.00 -0.66
CA ILE A 15 -0.83 4.05 -1.55
C ILE A 15 -1.28 4.16 -3.00
N ASN A 16 -2.26 3.36 -3.43
CA ASN A 16 -2.77 3.35 -4.80
C ASN A 16 -3.64 4.56 -5.16
N HIS A 17 -3.90 5.48 -4.21
CA HIS A 17 -4.66 6.68 -4.50
C HIS A 17 -3.92 7.59 -5.50
N PRO A 18 -4.57 8.17 -6.53
CA PRO A 18 -3.88 8.95 -7.56
C PRO A 18 -3.02 10.10 -7.01
N ILE A 19 -3.52 10.78 -5.97
CA ILE A 19 -2.77 11.86 -5.31
C ILE A 19 -1.53 11.30 -4.60
N ALA A 20 -1.65 10.15 -3.94
CA ALA A 20 -0.54 9.50 -3.23
C ALA A 20 0.55 9.04 -4.20
N GLN A 21 0.17 8.47 -5.35
CA GLN A 21 1.11 8.09 -6.40
C GLN A 21 1.85 9.30 -7.01
N GLN A 22 1.19 10.46 -7.12
CA GLN A 22 1.83 11.69 -7.61
C GLN A 22 2.77 12.31 -6.58
N GLN A 23 2.33 12.46 -5.33
CA GLN A 23 3.12 13.11 -4.28
C GLN A 23 4.17 12.19 -3.64
N ARG A 24 4.02 10.88 -3.84
CA ARG A 24 4.92 9.83 -3.35
C ARG A 24 5.00 9.70 -1.83
N TRP A 25 3.89 10.04 -1.15
CA TRP A 25 3.76 9.82 0.28
C TRP A 25 2.31 9.69 0.72
N VAL A 26 2.08 9.05 1.87
CA VAL A 26 0.79 9.02 2.59
C VAL A 26 1.01 9.15 4.08
N VAL A 27 0.00 9.67 4.79
CA VAL A 27 -0.05 9.63 6.26
C VAL A 27 -1.13 8.64 6.65
N ILE A 28 -0.73 7.56 7.34
CA ILE A 28 -1.63 6.52 7.83
C ILE A 28 -1.93 6.83 9.29
N HIS A 29 -3.17 7.20 9.56
CA HIS A 29 -3.67 7.29 10.92
C HIS A 29 -4.08 5.91 11.43
N ARG A 30 -3.73 5.62 12.68
CA ARG A 30 -4.20 4.42 13.38
C ARG A 30 -5.66 4.60 13.80
N LEU A 31 -6.51 3.61 13.49
CA LEU A 31 -7.91 3.58 13.89
C LEU A 31 -8.11 2.68 15.11
N ASP A 32 -9.23 2.87 15.82
CA ASP A 32 -9.63 2.02 16.95
C ASP A 32 -9.75 0.52 16.57
N THR A 33 -9.96 0.22 15.29
CA THR A 33 -10.02 -1.16 14.78
C THR A 33 -8.66 -1.79 14.50
N ASP A 34 -7.59 -0.99 14.53
CA ASP A 34 -6.23 -1.44 14.26
C ASP A 34 -5.55 -1.74 15.60
N GLY A 35 -5.68 -3.00 16.04
CA GLY A 35 -5.01 -3.49 17.24
C GLY A 35 -3.50 -3.36 17.15
N ASP A 36 -2.82 -3.38 18.30
CA ASP A 36 -1.36 -3.15 18.38
C ASP A 36 -0.61 -4.15 17.51
N ARG A 37 -1.00 -5.42 17.59
CA ARG A 37 -0.39 -6.50 16.82
C ARG A 37 -0.55 -6.28 15.32
N GLU A 38 -1.78 -5.98 14.88
CA GLU A 38 -2.06 -5.76 13.46
C GLU A 38 -1.28 -4.58 12.91
N TRP A 39 -1.19 -3.51 13.70
CA TRP A 39 -0.43 -2.31 13.36
C TRP A 39 1.06 -2.61 13.25
N GLU A 40 1.65 -3.26 14.26
CA GLU A 40 3.06 -3.64 14.27
C GLU A 40 3.42 -4.55 13.10
N GLU A 41 2.56 -5.52 12.78
CA GLU A 41 2.80 -6.46 11.69
C GLU A 41 2.81 -5.75 10.33
N VAL A 42 1.82 -4.89 10.05
CA VAL A 42 1.75 -4.16 8.78
C VAL A 42 2.87 -3.12 8.66
N MET A 43 3.14 -2.36 9.73
CA MET A 43 4.24 -1.38 9.71
C MET A 43 5.61 -2.09 9.61
N GLY A 44 5.77 -3.26 10.22
CA GLY A 44 6.98 -4.07 10.10
C GLY A 44 7.29 -4.42 8.65
N ILE A 45 6.30 -4.95 7.93
CA ILE A 45 6.44 -5.33 6.51
C ILE A 45 6.80 -4.11 5.64
N LEU A 46 6.13 -2.99 5.86
CA LEU A 46 6.38 -1.77 5.07
C LEU A 46 7.78 -1.20 5.32
N LYS A 47 8.29 -1.31 6.55
CA LYS A 47 9.63 -0.85 6.92
C LYS A 47 10.73 -1.73 6.33
N GLU A 48 10.46 -3.01 6.12
CA GLU A 48 11.38 -3.95 5.47
C GLU A 48 11.38 -3.81 3.94
N THR A 49 10.46 -3.04 3.37
CA THR A 49 10.37 -2.83 1.92
C THR A 49 11.40 -1.79 1.47
N ASP A 50 12.30 -2.20 0.57
CA ASP A 50 13.30 -1.31 -0.02
C ASP A 50 12.64 -0.13 -0.75
N GLY A 51 13.25 1.06 -0.62
CA GLY A 51 12.74 2.29 -1.24
C GLY A 51 11.52 2.91 -0.54
N ILE A 52 11.08 2.37 0.61
CA ILE A 52 10.08 2.98 1.48
C ILE A 52 10.77 3.60 2.71
N GLU A 53 10.55 4.90 2.90
CA GLU A 53 10.89 5.62 4.12
C GLU A 53 9.66 5.72 5.03
N MET A 54 9.86 5.52 6.34
CA MET A 54 8.80 5.52 7.33
C MET A 54 9.15 6.46 8.50
N GLU A 55 8.25 7.39 8.80
CA GLU A 55 8.37 8.38 9.86
C GLU A 55 7.16 8.27 10.81
N PHE A 56 7.43 8.06 12.10
CA PHE A 56 6.38 7.93 13.12
C PHE A 56 6.05 9.30 13.71
N ASN A 57 4.78 9.68 13.65
CA ASN A 57 4.28 10.92 14.23
C ASN A 57 3.65 10.59 15.60
N GLU A 58 4.42 10.80 16.68
CA GLU A 58 3.99 10.45 18.05
C GLU A 58 2.83 11.31 18.56
N GLU A 59 2.64 12.51 18.01
CA GLU A 59 1.61 13.46 18.45
C GLU A 59 0.18 13.02 18.09
N ASP A 60 0.01 12.28 16.98
CA ASP A 60 -1.30 11.92 16.43
C ASP A 60 -1.46 10.42 16.11
N ALA A 61 -0.55 9.59 16.61
CA ALA A 61 -0.52 8.14 16.38
C ALA A 61 -0.64 7.79 14.89
N SER A 62 0.11 8.52 14.05
CA SER A 62 0.15 8.29 12.61
C SER A 62 1.56 7.96 12.13
N VAL A 63 1.63 7.42 10.91
CA VAL A 63 2.90 7.11 10.24
C VAL A 63 2.88 7.74 8.86
N THR A 64 3.90 8.54 8.56
CA THR A 64 4.16 9.02 7.21
C THR A 64 4.99 7.99 6.46
N LEU A 65 4.46 7.48 5.35
CA LEU A 65 5.20 6.66 4.40
C LEU A 65 5.59 7.51 3.19
N ARG A 66 6.84 7.43 2.76
CA ARG A 66 7.34 8.04 1.54
C ARG A 66 8.02 6.97 0.68
N TRP A 67 7.93 7.07 -0.63
CA TRP A 67 8.61 6.14 -1.53
C TRP A 67 9.18 6.86 -2.74
N GLU A 68 10.22 6.30 -3.36
CA GLU A 68 10.75 6.86 -4.59
C GLU A 68 9.91 6.44 -5.81
N ALA A 69 10.00 7.21 -6.90
CA ALA A 69 9.49 6.75 -8.18
C ALA A 69 10.40 5.62 -8.66
N PHE A 70 9.80 4.53 -9.16
CA PHE A 70 10.57 3.46 -9.80
C PHE A 70 11.50 4.05 -10.85
N SER A 71 12.79 3.83 -10.67
CA SER A 71 13.80 4.16 -11.66
C SER A 71 13.67 3.20 -12.84
N ASP A 72 14.17 3.59 -14.02
CA ASP A 72 14.10 2.75 -15.23
C ASP A 72 14.84 1.40 -15.06
N ASP A 73 15.72 1.33 -14.07
CA ASP A 73 16.53 0.17 -13.68
C ASP A 73 15.84 -0.73 -12.64
N ASP A 74 14.74 -0.28 -12.02
CA ASP A 74 14.00 -1.10 -11.07
C ASP A 74 13.26 -2.22 -11.82
N PRO A 75 13.24 -3.46 -11.28
CA PRO A 75 12.49 -4.55 -11.88
C PRO A 75 11.00 -4.17 -11.88
N ARG A 76 10.53 -3.68 -13.02
CA ARG A 76 9.11 -3.37 -13.23
C ARG A 76 8.32 -4.65 -12.98
N ALA A 77 7.32 -4.57 -12.11
CA ALA A 77 6.36 -5.65 -11.93
C ALA A 77 5.67 -5.89 -13.29
N GLN A 78 6.06 -6.97 -13.98
CA GLN A 78 5.42 -7.44 -15.22
C GLN A 78 4.04 -8.01 -14.88
N ASN A 79 3.08 -7.15 -14.53
CA ASN A 79 1.70 -7.56 -14.24
C ASN A 79 0.70 -6.63 -14.96
N GLU A 80 1.01 -6.23 -16.19
CA GLU A 80 -0.02 -5.66 -17.11
C GLU A 80 -0.61 -6.73 -18.04
N ASP A 81 -0.01 -7.92 -18.15
CA ASP A 81 -0.47 -8.98 -19.07
C ASP A 81 -1.59 -9.88 -18.52
N GLU A 82 -1.97 -9.78 -17.24
CA GLU A 82 -3.07 -10.56 -16.64
C GLU A 82 -4.38 -9.76 -16.53
N PHE A 83 -4.63 -8.83 -17.45
CA PHE A 83 -5.97 -8.30 -17.73
C PHE A 83 -6.34 -8.60 -19.19
N VAL A 84 -6.17 -9.85 -19.64
CA VAL A 84 -6.91 -10.32 -20.82
C VAL A 84 -8.36 -10.46 -20.38
N ALA A 85 -9.15 -9.41 -20.63
CA ALA A 85 -10.60 -9.54 -20.66
C ALA A 85 -10.93 -10.67 -21.65
N ILE A 86 -11.28 -11.83 -21.12
CA ILE A 86 -11.82 -12.93 -21.91
C ILE A 86 -13.24 -12.47 -22.29
N GLU A 87 -13.36 -11.59 -23.29
CA GLU A 87 -14.59 -11.45 -24.03
C GLU A 87 -14.79 -12.77 -24.79
N GLU A 88 -15.36 -13.77 -24.13
CA GLU A 88 -16.01 -14.85 -24.86
C GLU A 88 -17.17 -14.22 -25.61
N PRO A 89 -17.18 -14.20 -26.96
CA PRO A 89 -18.35 -13.75 -27.68
C PRO A 89 -19.52 -14.64 -27.29
N ALA A 90 -20.59 -14.04 -26.76
CA ALA A 90 -21.79 -14.75 -26.40
C ALA A 90 -22.26 -15.59 -27.61
N PRO A 91 -22.45 -16.91 -27.44
CA PRO A 91 -22.99 -17.71 -28.51
C PRO A 91 -24.47 -17.35 -28.66
N PHE A 92 -24.76 -16.69 -29.79
CA PHE A 92 -26.04 -16.41 -30.47
C PHE A 92 -27.10 -15.55 -29.77
#